data_AF-A0A135VUI2-F1
#
_entry.id   AF-A0A135VUI2-F1
#
_cell.length_a   1.000
_cell.length_b   1.000
_cell.length_c   1.000
_cell.angle_alpha   90.00
_cell.angle_beta   90.00
_cell.angle_gamma   90.00
#
_symmetry.space_group_name_H-M   'P 1'
#
loop_
_entity.id
_entity.type
_entity.pdbx_description
1 polymer ?
#
loop_
_entity_poly.entity_id
_entity_poly.type
_entity_poly.pdbx_seq_one_letter_code
_entity_poly.pdbx_strand_id
1 'polypeptide(L)'
;MDDSADPYEVVPFPRNRIILIDNMELSAHKHHVKGLFELDVAEGRRIIQSQKEKTGSDISFTAWIAKCVAQAVTEHKHVHALRKGKKELIIFDDVDISIPVEKRHRRETTPYPTVIRKVNEKSVLDITEEIRLAQGKESDEQLEIEGLEKRSLTMRLSKYFPSFPRFLRNIVYRQLKNPFFVKKTLGTVMVTS
;
A
#
# COMPACT_ATOMS: atom_id res chain seq x y z
N MET A 1 36.31 11.57 -14.26
CA MET A 1 37.14 10.68 -15.08
C MET A 1 36.82 9.28 -14.60
N ASP A 2 36.29 8.49 -15.51
CA ASP A 2 35.72 7.17 -15.25
C ASP A 2 36.81 6.13 -15.48
N ASP A 3 37.18 5.40 -14.42
CA ASP A 3 38.32 4.46 -14.36
C ASP A 3 37.80 3.01 -14.32
N SER A 4 36.86 2.63 -15.19
CA SER A 4 36.49 1.21 -15.36
C SER A 4 36.93 0.70 -16.73
N ALA A 5 37.80 -0.32 -16.74
CA ALA A 5 38.26 -1.01 -17.95
C ALA A 5 37.21 -1.96 -18.56
N ASP A 6 36.06 -2.13 -17.92
CA ASP A 6 35.00 -3.05 -18.34
C ASP A 6 33.91 -2.35 -19.17
N PRO A 7 33.33 -3.03 -20.19
CA PRO A 7 32.17 -2.51 -20.92
C PRO A 7 30.96 -2.36 -19.99
N TYR A 8 30.26 -1.23 -20.07
CA TYR A 8 29.03 -0.98 -19.31
C TYR A 8 27.94 -0.33 -20.16
N GLU A 9 26.69 -0.47 -19.72
CA GLU A 9 25.51 0.22 -20.27
C GLU A 9 24.89 1.13 -19.20
N VAL A 10 24.51 2.33 -19.60
CA VAL A 10 23.77 3.27 -18.73
C VAL A 10 22.34 3.36 -19.22
N VAL A 11 21.39 2.91 -18.39
CA VAL A 11 19.95 2.99 -18.68
C VAL A 11 19.30 4.00 -17.73
N PRO A 12 18.50 4.97 -18.22
CA PRO A 12 17.81 5.91 -17.36
C PRO A 12 16.69 5.22 -16.57
N PHE A 13 16.46 5.68 -15.33
CA PHE A 13 15.32 5.20 -14.55
C PHE A 13 13.98 5.57 -15.22
N PRO A 14 13.02 4.64 -15.26
CA PRO A 14 11.63 4.97 -15.57
C PRO A 14 11.08 6.06 -14.65
N ARG A 15 10.20 6.94 -15.17
CA ARG A 15 9.68 8.10 -14.42
C ARG A 15 9.01 7.74 -13.09
N ASN A 16 8.28 6.62 -13.06
CA ASN A 16 7.64 6.09 -11.86
C ASN A 16 8.66 5.68 -10.78
N ARG A 17 9.85 5.22 -11.18
CA ARG A 17 10.92 4.83 -10.25
C ARG A 17 11.41 6.01 -9.42
N ILE A 18 11.43 7.21 -10.01
CA ILE A 18 11.84 8.44 -9.31
C ILE A 18 10.87 8.74 -8.16
N ILE A 19 9.56 8.59 -8.37
CA ILE A 19 8.54 8.77 -7.34
C ILE A 19 8.71 7.73 -6.22
N LEU A 20 8.99 6.47 -6.58
CA LEU A 20 9.22 5.42 -5.59
C LEU A 20 10.44 5.70 -4.73
N ILE A 21 11.55 6.13 -5.35
CA ILE A 21 12.78 6.50 -4.63
C ILE A 21 12.48 7.59 -3.59
N ASP A 22 11.78 8.67 -3.97
CA ASP A 22 11.43 9.73 -3.02
C ASP A 22 10.61 9.19 -1.82
N ASN A 23 9.62 8.33 -2.09
CA ASN A 23 8.80 7.74 -1.03
C ASN A 23 9.63 6.84 -0.10
N MET A 24 10.57 6.07 -0.65
CA MET A 24 11.49 5.24 0.14
C MET A 24 12.42 6.08 1.01
N GLU A 25 12.99 7.15 0.45
CA GLU A 25 13.81 8.08 1.21
C GLU A 25 13.02 8.72 2.36
N LEU A 26 11.80 9.19 2.11
CA LEU A 26 10.94 9.75 3.15
C LEU A 26 10.60 8.73 4.24
N SER A 27 10.35 7.49 3.84
CA SER A 27 10.05 6.40 4.77
C SER A 27 11.26 6.02 5.62
N ALA A 28 12.48 6.09 5.07
CA ALA A 28 13.71 5.78 5.79
C ALA A 28 13.96 6.70 7.00
N HIS A 29 13.37 7.90 7.03
CA HIS A 29 13.48 8.83 8.16
C HIS A 29 12.51 8.50 9.31
N LYS A 30 11.63 7.51 9.16
CA LYS A 30 10.72 7.07 10.24
C LYS A 30 11.47 6.18 11.24
N HIS A 31 11.12 6.32 12.51
CA HIS A 31 11.59 5.41 13.55
C HIS A 31 10.78 4.12 13.51
N HIS A 32 11.44 3.01 13.20
CA HIS A 32 10.82 1.70 13.10
C HIS A 32 11.18 0.84 14.31
N VAL A 33 10.18 0.24 14.93
CA VAL A 33 10.36 -0.89 15.83
C VAL A 33 10.04 -2.15 15.04
N LYS A 34 10.94 -3.13 15.05
CA LYS A 34 10.80 -4.39 14.31
C LYS A 34 10.46 -5.50 15.31
N GLY A 35 9.39 -6.23 15.04
CA GLY A 35 9.03 -7.45 15.75
C GLY A 35 9.02 -8.62 14.79
N LEU A 36 9.57 -9.75 15.21
CA LEU A 36 9.49 -11.03 14.50
C LEU A 36 8.67 -11.98 15.36
N PHE A 37 7.68 -12.62 14.76
CA PHE A 37 6.81 -13.57 15.43
C PHE A 37 6.46 -14.71 14.48
N GLU A 38 6.24 -15.89 15.05
CA GLU A 38 5.75 -17.07 14.33
C GLU A 38 4.32 -17.34 14.78
N LEU A 39 3.44 -17.62 13.82
CA LEU A 39 2.03 -17.91 14.08
C LEU A 39 1.68 -19.24 13.43
N ASP A 40 1.09 -20.14 14.21
CA ASP A 40 0.45 -21.32 13.64
C ASP A 40 -0.87 -20.93 12.97
N VAL A 41 -0.93 -21.13 11.66
CA VAL A 41 -2.09 -20.82 10.82
C VAL A 41 -2.79 -22.08 10.30
N ALA A 42 -2.41 -23.27 10.79
CA ALA A 42 -2.89 -24.55 10.27
C ALA A 42 -4.42 -24.66 10.34
N GLU A 43 -5.02 -24.30 11.47
CA GLU A 43 -6.48 -24.34 11.64
C GLU A 43 -7.18 -23.33 10.72
N GLY A 44 -6.67 -22.10 10.63
CA GLY A 44 -7.22 -21.09 9.71
C GLY A 44 -7.21 -21.56 8.26
N ARG A 45 -6.11 -22.18 7.80
CA ARG A 45 -6.00 -22.76 6.45
C ARG A 45 -6.95 -23.93 6.24
N ARG A 46 -7.11 -24.81 7.24
CA ARG A 46 -8.06 -25.93 7.19
C ARG A 46 -9.50 -25.45 7.04
N ILE A 47 -9.90 -24.44 7.81
CA ILE A 47 -11.24 -23.83 7.72
C ILE A 47 -11.47 -23.22 6.34
N ILE A 48 -10.51 -22.43 5.84
CA ILE A 48 -10.59 -21.83 4.49
C ILE A 48 -10.78 -22.90 3.41
N GLN A 49 -9.99 -23.98 3.46
CA GLN A 49 -10.08 -25.09 2.52
C GLN A 49 -11.45 -25.82 2.61
N SER A 50 -11.92 -26.10 3.82
CA SER A 50 -13.23 -26.73 4.03
C SER A 50 -14.39 -25.87 3.52
N GLN A 51 -14.31 -24.54 3.68
CA GLN A 51 -15.31 -23.62 3.12
C GLN A 51 -15.35 -23.68 1.60
N LYS A 52 -14.19 -23.72 0.94
CA LYS A 52 -14.09 -23.87 -0.51
C LYS A 52 -14.73 -25.18 -0.98
N GLU A 53 -14.49 -26.28 -0.29
CA GLU A 53 -15.06 -27.59 -0.63
C GLU A 53 -16.59 -27.63 -0.46
N LYS A 54 -17.12 -26.97 0.57
CA LYS A 54 -18.56 -26.97 0.88
C LYS A 54 -19.38 -26.00 0.03
N THR A 55 -18.83 -24.82 -0.26
CA THR A 55 -19.59 -23.69 -0.84
C THR A 55 -19.10 -23.28 -2.23
N GLY A 56 -17.91 -23.74 -2.65
CA GLY A 56 -17.22 -23.24 -3.84
C GLY A 56 -16.58 -21.86 -3.65
N SER A 57 -16.81 -21.18 -2.52
CA SER A 57 -16.23 -19.87 -2.23
C SER A 57 -14.75 -19.97 -1.91
N ASP A 58 -13.92 -19.43 -2.79
CA ASP A 58 -12.47 -19.46 -2.66
C ASP A 58 -11.98 -18.24 -1.83
N ILE A 59 -11.89 -18.41 -0.51
CA ILE A 59 -11.47 -17.34 0.41
C ILE A 59 -9.98 -17.04 0.25
N SER A 60 -9.61 -15.76 0.15
CA SER A 60 -8.21 -15.34 0.11
C SER A 60 -7.57 -15.48 1.49
N PHE A 61 -6.43 -16.18 1.55
CA PHE A 61 -5.64 -16.28 2.78
C PHE A 61 -5.16 -14.89 3.25
N THR A 62 -4.75 -14.02 2.32
CA THR A 62 -4.37 -12.63 2.63
C THR A 62 -5.56 -11.84 3.18
N ALA A 63 -6.78 -12.06 2.68
CA ALA A 63 -7.98 -11.44 3.24
C ALA A 63 -8.25 -11.89 4.67
N TRP A 64 -8.05 -13.18 4.97
CA TRP A 64 -8.16 -13.71 6.33
C TRP A 64 -7.12 -13.09 7.27
N ILE A 65 -5.85 -13.03 6.85
CA ILE A 65 -4.79 -12.35 7.62
C ILE A 65 -5.14 -10.86 7.84
N ALA A 66 -5.59 -10.16 6.79
CA ALA A 66 -6.00 -8.76 6.90
C ALA A 66 -7.15 -8.58 7.91
N LYS A 67 -8.12 -9.50 7.97
CA LYS A 67 -9.19 -9.48 8.97
C LYS A 67 -8.65 -9.71 10.39
N CYS A 68 -7.74 -10.67 10.59
CA CYS A 68 -7.09 -10.89 11.89
C CYS A 68 -6.32 -9.64 12.36
N VAL A 69 -5.56 -9.01 11.45
CA VAL A 69 -4.84 -7.76 11.74
C VAL A 69 -5.83 -6.64 12.09
N ALA A 70 -6.91 -6.48 11.32
CA ALA A 70 -7.93 -5.47 11.61
C ALA A 70 -8.59 -5.67 12.98
N GLN A 71 -8.84 -6.93 13.36
CA GLN A 71 -9.37 -7.27 14.69
C GLN A 71 -8.39 -6.85 15.80
N ALA A 72 -7.13 -7.24 15.70
CA ALA A 72 -6.10 -6.88 16.69
C ALA A 72 -5.91 -5.35 16.81
N VAL A 73 -5.95 -4.63 15.68
CA VAL A 73 -5.90 -3.15 15.67
C VAL A 73 -7.14 -2.55 16.32
N THR A 74 -8.32 -3.15 16.13
CA THR A 74 -9.57 -2.67 16.75
C THR A 74 -9.52 -2.82 18.27
N GLU A 75 -8.94 -3.91 18.76
CA GLU A 75 -8.72 -4.15 20.20
C GLU A 75 -7.64 -3.23 20.79
N HIS A 76 -6.64 -2.85 19.98
CA HIS A 76 -5.52 -1.99 20.40
C HIS A 76 -5.31 -0.79 19.46
N LYS A 77 -6.31 0.09 19.34
CA LYS A 77 -6.33 1.19 18.35
C LYS A 77 -5.10 2.09 18.34
N HIS A 78 -4.37 2.22 19.43
CA HIS A 78 -3.15 3.05 19.45
C HIS A 78 -2.08 2.60 18.45
N VAL A 79 -2.05 1.33 18.03
CA VAL A 79 -1.01 0.81 17.13
C VAL A 79 -1.05 1.40 15.72
N HIS A 80 -2.21 1.91 15.28
CA HIS A 80 -2.36 2.55 13.96
C HIS A 80 -2.54 4.08 14.04
N ALA A 81 -2.25 4.68 15.20
CA ALA A 81 -2.41 6.11 15.41
C ALA A 81 -1.48 6.92 14.50
N LEU A 82 -2.00 8.00 13.91
CA LEU A 82 -1.23 8.88 13.04
C LEU A 82 -0.96 10.22 13.73
N ARG A 83 0.29 10.67 13.66
CA ARG A 83 0.70 11.94 14.26
C ARG A 83 0.11 13.14 13.50
N LYS A 84 -0.45 14.09 14.24
CA LYS A 84 -0.87 15.41 13.73
C LYS A 84 0.00 16.49 14.34
N GLY A 85 0.86 17.08 13.51
CA GLY A 85 1.82 18.09 13.98
C GLY A 85 2.80 17.51 15.00
N LYS A 86 3.11 18.26 16.05
CA LYS A 86 4.11 17.84 17.06
C LYS A 86 3.50 17.22 18.33
N LYS A 87 2.24 17.53 18.66
CA LYS A 87 1.64 17.31 19.98
C LYS A 87 0.38 16.45 19.99
N GLU A 88 -0.18 16.12 18.82
CA GLU A 88 -1.45 15.40 18.72
C GLU A 88 -1.26 14.06 18.01
N LEU A 89 -2.05 13.08 18.42
CA LEU A 89 -2.25 11.81 17.72
C LEU A 89 -3.72 11.73 17.29
N ILE A 90 -3.96 11.22 16.09
CA ILE A 90 -5.29 10.89 15.59
C ILE A 90 -5.42 9.38 15.58
N ILE A 91 -6.44 8.88 16.26
CA ILE A 91 -6.79 7.48 16.35
C ILE A 91 -8.11 7.32 15.62
N PHE A 92 -8.19 6.38 14.68
CA PHE A 92 -9.39 6.18 13.87
C PHE A 92 -10.15 4.94 14.36
N ASP A 93 -11.47 4.98 14.32
CA ASP A 93 -12.27 3.78 14.60
C ASP A 93 -12.22 2.79 13.44
N ASP A 94 -12.20 3.31 12.21
CA ASP A 94 -12.09 2.52 10.99
C ASP A 94 -10.65 2.10 10.72
N VAL A 95 -10.42 0.81 10.52
CA VAL A 95 -9.13 0.25 10.11
C VAL A 95 -9.10 0.11 8.59
N ASP A 96 -8.30 0.95 7.94
CA ASP A 96 -8.05 0.86 6.49
C ASP A 96 -6.72 0.14 6.26
N ILE A 97 -6.74 -0.93 5.46
CA ILE A 97 -5.55 -1.74 5.18
C ILE A 97 -5.14 -1.58 3.72
N SER A 98 -3.89 -1.21 3.49
CA SER A 98 -3.25 -1.25 2.18
C SER A 98 -2.66 -2.63 1.93
N ILE A 99 -3.04 -3.23 0.81
CA ILE A 99 -2.54 -4.52 0.34
C ILE A 99 -1.95 -4.31 -1.06
N PRO A 100 -0.64 -4.51 -1.25
CA PRO A 100 -0.06 -4.53 -2.59
C PRO A 100 -0.66 -5.67 -3.39
N VAL A 101 -1.28 -5.36 -4.52
CA VAL A 101 -1.76 -6.36 -5.49
C VAL A 101 -0.88 -6.32 -6.72
N GLU A 102 -0.40 -7.46 -7.15
CA GLU A 102 0.37 -7.56 -8.39
C GLU A 102 -0.53 -7.31 -9.58
N LYS A 103 -0.12 -6.40 -10.47
CA LYS A 103 -0.77 -6.18 -11.75
C LYS A 103 0.23 -6.37 -12.87
N ARG A 104 -0.21 -7.04 -13.92
CA ARG A 104 0.58 -7.28 -15.12
C ARG A 104 0.26 -6.21 -16.15
N HIS A 105 1.28 -5.47 -16.58
CA HIS A 105 1.21 -4.63 -17.76
C HIS A 105 2.25 -5.12 -18.76
N ARG A 106 1.79 -5.55 -19.95
CA ARG A 106 2.64 -6.16 -20.99
C ARG A 106 3.46 -7.36 -20.46
N ARG A 107 4.74 -7.14 -20.17
CA ARG A 107 5.72 -8.15 -19.72
C ARG A 107 6.22 -7.92 -18.29
N GLU A 108 5.77 -6.85 -17.64
CA GLU A 108 6.22 -6.48 -16.30
C GLU A 108 5.08 -6.63 -15.29
N THR A 109 5.40 -7.21 -14.14
CA THR A 109 4.49 -7.33 -13.00
C THR A 109 4.93 -6.30 -11.97
N THR A 110 4.04 -5.36 -11.62
CA THR A 110 4.34 -4.32 -10.62
C THR A 110 3.34 -4.42 -9.47
N PRO A 111 3.78 -4.33 -8.21
CA PRO A 111 2.88 -4.28 -7.07
C PRO A 111 2.21 -2.90 -6.98
N TYR A 112 0.89 -2.88 -6.91
CA TYR A 112 0.10 -1.66 -6.72
C TYR A 112 -0.59 -1.67 -5.36
N PRO A 113 -0.35 -0.66 -4.50
CA PRO A 113 -1.00 -0.60 -3.19
C PRO A 113 -2.50 -0.36 -3.36
N THR A 114 -3.32 -1.30 -2.88
CA THR A 114 -4.78 -1.20 -2.88
C THR A 114 -5.28 -1.02 -1.46
N VAL A 115 -5.98 0.09 -1.19
CA VAL A 115 -6.54 0.35 0.15
C VAL A 115 -7.96 -0.20 0.27
N ILE A 116 -8.12 -1.22 1.09
CA ILE A 116 -9.41 -1.78 1.50
C ILE A 116 -9.90 -0.99 2.71
N ARG A 117 -11.07 -0.38 2.58
CA ARG A 117 -11.64 0.50 3.63
C ARG A 117 -12.35 -0.30 4.70
N LYS A 118 -12.29 0.18 5.95
CA LYS A 118 -13.09 -0.35 7.07
C LYS A 118 -13.02 -1.87 7.22
N VAL A 119 -11.83 -2.44 7.15
CA VAL A 119 -11.61 -3.91 7.19
C VAL A 119 -12.14 -4.53 8.48
N ASN A 120 -12.13 -3.76 9.58
CA ASN A 120 -12.73 -4.15 10.85
C ASN A 120 -14.25 -4.41 10.75
N GLU A 121 -14.98 -3.74 9.86
CA GLU A 121 -16.43 -3.93 9.66
C GLU A 121 -16.78 -5.00 8.61
N LYS A 122 -15.83 -5.38 7.75
CA LYS A 122 -16.07 -6.29 6.62
C LYS A 122 -15.94 -7.77 6.97
N SER A 123 -16.66 -8.62 6.25
CA SER A 123 -16.42 -10.07 6.30
C SER A 123 -15.15 -10.44 5.53
N VAL A 124 -14.62 -11.64 5.77
CA VAL A 124 -13.45 -12.16 5.02
C VAL A 124 -13.78 -12.33 3.53
N LEU A 125 -15.04 -12.63 3.20
CA LEU A 125 -15.51 -12.76 1.82
C LEU A 125 -15.52 -11.40 1.11
N ASP A 126 -16.05 -10.35 1.75
CA ASP A 126 -16.04 -8.99 1.17
C ASP A 126 -14.61 -8.51 0.88
N ILE A 127 -13.69 -8.75 1.82
CA ILE A 127 -12.27 -8.42 1.66
C ILE A 127 -11.67 -9.24 0.50
N THR A 128 -12.01 -10.52 0.40
CA THR A 128 -11.56 -11.39 -0.69
C THR A 128 -12.02 -10.87 -2.05
N GLU A 129 -13.28 -10.49 -2.17
CA GLU A 129 -13.86 -9.94 -3.40
C GLU A 129 -13.18 -8.63 -3.77
N GLU A 130 -12.95 -7.72 -2.83
CA GLU A 130 -12.24 -6.46 -3.10
C GLU A 130 -10.79 -6.67 -3.58
N ILE A 131 -10.06 -7.63 -2.99
CA ILE A 131 -8.71 -8.00 -3.45
C ILE A 131 -8.77 -8.53 -4.88
N ARG A 132 -9.68 -9.47 -5.17
CA ARG A 132 -9.83 -10.07 -6.51
C ARG A 132 -10.24 -9.05 -7.56
N LEU A 133 -11.17 -8.15 -7.22
CA LEU A 133 -11.59 -7.04 -8.07
C LEU A 133 -10.43 -6.07 -8.35
N ALA A 134 -9.52 -5.88 -7.39
CA ALA A 134 -8.34 -5.05 -7.59
C ALA A 134 -7.30 -5.74 -8.50
N GLN A 135 -7.14 -7.06 -8.39
CA GLN A 135 -6.28 -7.87 -9.25
C GLN A 135 -6.77 -7.93 -10.70
N GLY A 136 -8.09 -8.04 -10.90
CA GLY A 136 -8.70 -8.19 -12.23
C GLY A 136 -8.79 -6.90 -13.06
N LYS A 137 -8.53 -5.73 -12.48
CA LYS A 137 -8.49 -4.46 -13.21
C LYS A 137 -7.15 -4.32 -13.92
N GLU A 138 -7.17 -4.42 -15.25
CA GLU A 138 -6.01 -4.09 -16.10
C GLU A 138 -5.47 -2.70 -15.73
N SER A 139 -4.16 -2.61 -15.51
CA SER A 139 -3.51 -1.36 -15.14
C SER A 139 -3.22 -0.52 -16.38
N ASP A 140 -3.88 0.64 -16.50
CA ASP A 140 -3.33 1.74 -17.28
C ASP A 140 -2.10 2.27 -16.53
N GLU A 141 -0.89 2.07 -17.08
CA GLU A 141 0.41 2.47 -16.53
C GLU A 141 0.45 3.92 -16.01
N GLN A 142 -0.39 4.80 -16.57
CA GLN A 142 -0.42 6.22 -16.24
C GLN A 142 -1.37 6.55 -15.06
N LEU A 143 -2.36 5.70 -14.76
CA LEU A 143 -3.52 6.06 -13.93
C LEU A 143 -3.51 5.47 -12.51
N GLU A 144 -2.62 4.53 -12.19
CA GLU A 144 -2.74 3.75 -10.93
C GLU A 144 -1.67 4.03 -9.87
N ILE A 145 -0.51 4.58 -10.22
CA ILE A 145 0.33 5.27 -9.23
C ILE A 145 -0.38 6.56 -8.76
N GLU A 146 -1.26 7.10 -9.59
CA GLU A 146 -2.23 8.14 -9.23
C GLU A 146 -3.32 7.65 -8.25
N GLY A 147 -3.30 6.39 -7.80
CA GLY A 147 -4.10 5.92 -6.66
C GLY A 147 -3.73 6.64 -5.35
N LEU A 148 -2.51 7.19 -5.27
CA LEU A 148 -2.08 8.15 -4.25
C LEU A 148 -2.55 9.59 -4.52
N GLU A 149 -3.01 9.88 -5.74
CA GLU A 149 -3.37 11.21 -6.25
C GLU A 149 -4.74 11.23 -6.97
N LYS A 150 -5.81 10.70 -6.38
CA LYS A 150 -7.15 10.95 -6.95
C LYS A 150 -7.76 12.28 -6.47
N ARG A 151 -7.90 13.19 -7.46
CA ARG A 151 -8.83 14.33 -7.63
C ARG A 151 -8.24 15.74 -7.46
N SER A 152 -7.62 16.29 -8.52
CA SER A 152 -7.56 17.73 -8.77
C SER A 152 -7.08 18.02 -10.21
N LEU A 153 -7.35 19.22 -10.73
CA LEU A 153 -6.84 19.79 -12.00
C LEU A 153 -5.31 19.63 -12.19
N THR A 154 -4.58 19.28 -11.14
CA THR A 154 -3.15 18.95 -11.10
C THR A 154 -2.74 17.70 -11.92
N MET A 155 -3.70 16.87 -12.34
CA MET A 155 -3.45 15.65 -13.14
C MET A 155 -2.78 15.90 -14.51
N ARG A 156 -2.89 17.13 -15.05
CA ARG A 156 -2.16 17.51 -16.28
C ARG A 156 -0.70 17.88 -16.03
N LEU A 157 -0.36 18.35 -14.83
CA LEU A 157 1.02 18.67 -14.44
C LEU A 157 1.73 17.50 -13.74
N SER A 158 1.01 16.47 -13.25
CA SER A 158 1.60 15.28 -12.59
C SER A 158 2.60 14.55 -13.49
N LYS A 159 2.41 14.57 -14.82
CA LYS A 159 3.36 14.02 -15.81
C LYS A 159 4.76 14.64 -15.73
N TYR A 160 4.86 15.87 -15.25
CA TYR A 160 6.11 16.61 -15.08
C TYR A 160 6.63 16.57 -13.65
N PHE A 161 5.85 16.05 -12.69
CA PHE A 161 6.25 15.95 -11.29
C PHE A 161 7.60 15.23 -11.10
N PRO A 162 7.89 14.08 -11.77
CA PRO A 162 9.19 13.43 -11.66
C PRO A 162 10.36 14.28 -12.15
N SER A 163 10.10 15.21 -13.07
CA SER A 163 11.09 16.13 -13.63
C SER A 163 11.31 17.38 -12.77
N PHE A 164 10.49 17.60 -11.73
CA PHE A 164 10.68 18.75 -10.85
C PHE A 164 11.91 18.57 -9.95
N PRO A 165 12.64 19.66 -9.67
CA PRO A 165 13.68 19.65 -8.64
C PRO A 165 13.17 19.08 -7.31
N ARG A 166 14.04 18.34 -6.63
CA ARG A 166 13.70 17.59 -5.40
C ARG A 166 13.03 18.47 -4.33
N PHE A 167 13.44 19.72 -4.19
CA PHE A 167 12.85 20.65 -3.20
C PHE A 167 11.36 20.93 -3.47
N LEU A 168 10.93 21.01 -4.73
CA LEU A 168 9.51 21.18 -5.09
C LEU A 168 8.72 19.90 -4.85
N ARG A 169 9.27 18.75 -5.20
CA ARG A 169 8.67 17.44 -4.89
C ARG A 169 8.47 17.26 -3.39
N ASN A 170 9.45 17.65 -2.59
CA ASN A 170 9.37 17.62 -1.12
C ASN A 170 8.27 18.50 -0.54
N ILE A 171 7.81 19.56 -1.23
CA ILE A 171 6.67 20.37 -0.78
C ILE A 171 5.38 19.56 -0.89
N VAL A 172 5.19 18.80 -1.96
CA VAL A 172 4.01 17.92 -2.15
C VAL A 172 3.97 16.85 -1.06
N TYR A 173 5.10 16.22 -0.77
CA TYR A 173 5.19 15.22 0.30
C TYR A 173 4.90 15.74 1.71
N ARG A 174 4.83 17.06 1.92
CA ARG A 174 4.34 17.62 3.21
C ARG A 174 2.89 17.20 3.50
N GLN A 175 2.09 16.87 2.48
CA GLN A 175 0.73 16.35 2.66
C GLN A 175 0.70 15.03 3.44
N LEU A 176 1.78 14.23 3.42
CA LEU A 176 1.92 13.01 4.24
C LEU A 176 2.03 13.30 5.75
N LYS A 177 2.16 14.57 6.17
CA LYS A 177 2.04 14.98 7.58
C LYS A 177 0.59 15.16 8.02
N ASN A 178 -0.37 15.16 7.09
CA ASN A 178 -1.79 15.23 7.40
C ASN A 178 -2.33 13.80 7.58
N PRO A 179 -2.74 13.40 8.80
CA PRO A 179 -3.21 12.04 9.06
C PRO A 179 -4.48 11.68 8.27
N PHE A 180 -5.34 12.65 7.97
CA PHE A 180 -6.54 12.43 7.17
C PHE A 180 -6.19 12.16 5.70
N PHE A 181 -5.16 12.82 5.17
CA PHE A 181 -4.65 12.54 3.84
C PHE A 181 -4.05 11.13 3.78
N VAL A 182 -3.19 10.79 4.75
CA VAL A 182 -2.57 9.45 4.84
C VAL A 182 -3.63 8.36 4.93
N LYS A 183 -4.59 8.47 5.85
CA LYS A 183 -5.69 7.49 5.93
C LYS A 183 -6.41 7.38 4.59
N LYS A 184 -6.76 8.51 3.96
CA LYS A 184 -7.48 8.53 2.68
C LYS A 184 -6.67 7.96 1.51
N THR A 185 -5.35 8.09 1.45
CA THR A 185 -4.57 7.66 0.27
C THR A 185 -3.83 6.34 0.48
N LEU A 186 -3.28 6.14 1.68
CA LEU A 186 -2.43 5.00 2.04
C LEU A 186 -3.11 4.02 2.99
N GLY A 187 -4.19 4.41 3.66
CA GLY A 187 -4.73 3.66 4.78
C GLY A 187 -3.93 3.87 6.07
N THR A 188 -4.24 3.08 7.09
CA THR A 188 -3.63 3.18 8.43
C THR A 188 -2.70 2.02 8.75
N VAL A 189 -2.86 0.90 8.04
CA VAL A 189 -2.08 -0.34 8.21
C VAL A 189 -1.74 -0.87 6.82
N MET A 190 -0.60 -1.56 6.67
CA MET A 190 -0.22 -2.24 5.45
C MET A 190 0.00 -3.73 5.72
N VAL A 191 -0.57 -4.59 4.89
CA VAL A 191 -0.35 -6.05 4.90
C VAL A 191 0.24 -6.44 3.56
N THR A 192 1.32 -7.20 3.59
CA THR A 192 2.02 -7.71 2.40
C THR A 192 2.20 -9.21 2.53
N SER A 193 2.23 -9.91 1.40
CA SER A 193 2.42 -11.37 1.28
C SER A 193 3.56 -11.70 0.33
#